data_AF-A0A5N5IYC7-F1
#
_entry.id   AF-A0A5N5IYC7-F1
#
_cell.length_a   1.000
_cell.length_b   1.000
_cell.length_c   1.000
_cell.angle_alpha   90.00
_cell.angle_beta   90.00
_cell.angle_gamma   90.00
#
_symmetry.space_group_name_H-M   'P 1'
#
loop_
_entity.id
_entity.type
_entity.pdbx_description
1 polymer ?
#
loop_
_entity_poly.entity_id
_entity_poly.type
_entity_poly.pdbx_seq_one_letter_code
_entity_poly.pdbx_strand_id
1 'polypeptide(L)'
;MNVRLTKEQRIKVLNSTDIYAIMQQVLLRENKIRRNQEHFWVVGLNHANKVLFVELIGLGAHNRVNADPPDVFRMAIYKLASQLILVHNHPSGNLKVTDADILFTDHMLKAGKLLQIEVLDHLVITETDYTSFGDQGVMDELRKSGLFEIMGPEKQELEQFKIDTEKKRAIKEERIRFAKKMKAKGYDDTTIKELTGLSLKVIGGL
;
A
#
# COMPACT_ATOMS: atom_id res chain seq x y z
N MET A 1 -6.56 18.02 14.50
CA MET A 1 -6.60 19.48 14.81
C MET A 1 -6.05 20.26 13.62
N ASN A 2 -6.80 21.21 13.07
CA ASN A 2 -6.35 21.98 11.90
C ASN A 2 -5.29 23.02 12.31
N VAL A 3 -4.14 22.99 11.66
CA VAL A 3 -3.04 23.92 11.92
C VAL A 3 -3.32 25.21 11.15
N ARG A 4 -3.29 26.36 11.86
CA ARG A 4 -3.47 27.67 11.22
C ARG A 4 -2.23 28.02 10.38
N LEU A 5 -2.44 28.08 9.06
CA LEU A 5 -1.46 28.55 8.09
C LEU A 5 -1.59 30.06 7.87
N THR A 6 -0.47 30.76 7.72
CA THR A 6 -0.45 32.15 7.24
C THR A 6 -0.73 32.21 5.74
N LYS A 7 -0.91 33.41 5.17
CA LYS A 7 -1.09 33.57 3.72
C LYS A 7 0.16 33.14 2.96
N GLU A 8 1.32 33.43 3.51
CA GLU A 8 2.64 33.11 2.97
C GLU A 8 2.89 31.60 2.96
N GLN A 9 2.24 30.84 3.84
CA GLN A 9 2.36 29.37 3.92
C GLN A 9 1.42 28.63 2.96
N ARG A 10 0.50 29.32 2.28
CA ARG A 10 -0.39 28.72 1.25
C ARG A 10 0.26 28.76 -0.14
N ILE A 11 1.47 28.23 -0.20
CA ILE A 11 2.30 28.21 -1.40
C ILE A 11 1.86 27.13 -2.38
N LYS A 12 2.38 27.24 -3.60
CA LYS A 12 2.47 26.13 -4.54
C LYS A 12 3.72 25.32 -4.19
N VAL A 13 3.53 24.03 -3.95
CA VAL A 13 4.59 23.08 -3.60
C VAL A 13 5.26 22.60 -4.87
N LEU A 14 6.58 22.72 -4.92
CA LEU A 14 7.40 22.27 -6.05
C LEU A 14 8.26 21.06 -5.67
N ASN A 15 8.72 20.99 -4.42
CA ASN A 15 9.58 19.92 -3.92
C ASN A 15 9.36 19.66 -2.42
N SER A 16 10.05 18.66 -1.89
CA SER A 16 9.98 18.27 -0.48
C SER A 16 10.46 19.38 0.48
N THR A 17 11.43 20.20 0.06
CA THR A 17 12.00 21.30 0.88
C THR A 17 10.95 22.36 1.19
N ASP A 18 10.04 22.65 0.25
CA ASP A 18 8.92 23.59 0.46
C ASP A 18 8.01 23.14 1.61
N ILE A 19 7.69 21.85 1.68
CA ILE A 19 6.87 21.28 2.76
C ILE A 19 7.64 21.27 4.07
N TYR A 20 8.90 20.85 4.02
CA TYR A 20 9.74 20.84 5.21
C TYR A 20 9.82 22.22 5.86
N ALA A 21 10.03 23.29 5.07
CA ALA A 21 10.09 24.66 5.60
C ALA A 21 8.82 25.08 6.35
N ILE A 22 7.64 24.67 5.85
CA ILE A 22 6.36 24.91 6.53
C ILE A 22 6.27 24.07 7.80
N MET A 23 6.56 22.77 7.70
CA MET A 23 6.35 21.82 8.78
C MET A 23 7.34 21.97 9.92
N GLN A 24 8.58 22.38 9.64
CA GLN A 24 9.56 22.74 10.66
C GLN A 24 9.03 23.90 11.52
N GLN A 25 8.49 24.95 10.88
CA GLN A 25 7.88 26.06 11.63
C GLN A 25 6.66 25.60 12.44
N VAL A 26 5.84 24.69 11.90
CA VAL A 26 4.70 24.10 12.63
C VAL A 26 5.17 23.34 13.85
N LEU A 27 6.20 22.49 13.73
CA LEU A 27 6.79 21.75 14.85
C LEU A 27 7.43 22.69 15.89
N LEU A 28 8.18 23.70 15.46
CA LEU A 28 8.88 24.63 16.36
C LEU A 28 7.94 25.59 17.12
N ARG A 29 6.69 25.75 16.69
CA ARG A 29 5.64 26.47 17.46
C ARG A 29 5.23 25.71 18.73
N GLU A 30 5.41 24.39 18.75
CA GLU A 30 5.09 23.57 19.91
C GLU A 30 6.14 23.74 21.02
N ASN A 31 5.73 23.57 22.27
CA ASN A 31 6.66 23.63 23.39
C ASN A 31 7.60 22.39 23.41
N LYS A 32 8.70 22.47 24.17
CA LYS A 32 9.72 21.41 24.23
C LYS A 32 9.16 20.04 24.63
N ILE A 33 8.16 20.01 25.53
CA ILE A 33 7.53 18.75 25.97
C ILE A 33 6.78 18.09 24.81
N ARG A 34 6.04 18.89 24.03
CA ARG A 34 5.32 18.38 22.86
C ARG A 34 6.27 18.00 21.75
N ARG A 35 7.33 18.76 21.45
CA ARG A 35 8.30 18.36 20.42
C ARG A 35 9.01 17.02 20.71
N ASN A 36 9.04 16.59 21.97
CA ASN A 36 9.51 15.26 22.37
C ASN A 36 8.49 14.12 22.13
N GLN A 37 7.32 14.42 21.56
CA GLN A 37 6.32 13.45 21.11
C GLN A 37 6.35 13.31 19.60
N GLU A 38 6.02 12.12 19.12
CA GLU A 38 5.83 11.88 17.70
C GLU A 38 4.50 12.51 17.28
N HIS A 39 4.54 13.35 16.27
CA HIS A 39 3.39 13.99 15.67
C HIS A 39 3.25 13.44 14.26
N PHE A 40 2.02 13.16 13.86
CA PHE A 40 1.71 12.78 12.49
C PHE A 40 0.71 13.79 11.92
N TRP A 41 1.13 14.42 10.82
CA TRP A 41 0.35 15.40 10.09
C TRP A 41 0.06 14.94 8.66
N VAL A 42 -1.00 15.52 8.13
CA VAL A 42 -1.37 15.43 6.72
C VAL A 42 -1.44 16.84 6.15
N VAL A 43 -0.75 17.04 5.04
CA VAL A 43 -0.83 18.26 4.22
C VAL A 43 -1.69 17.96 3.00
N GLY A 44 -2.83 18.64 2.89
CA GLY A 44 -3.72 18.50 1.74
C GLY A 44 -3.43 19.54 0.68
N LEU A 45 -3.33 19.11 -0.58
CA LEU A 45 -3.10 19.94 -1.76
C LEU A 45 -4.26 19.85 -2.75
N ASN A 46 -4.43 20.90 -3.56
CA ASN A 46 -5.25 20.86 -4.76
C ASN A 46 -4.44 20.40 -5.98
N HIS A 47 -5.10 20.25 -7.14
CA HIS A 47 -4.47 19.80 -8.40
C HIS A 47 -3.35 20.71 -8.92
N ALA A 48 -3.25 21.95 -8.42
CA ALA A 48 -2.18 22.88 -8.76
C ALA A 48 -1.01 22.83 -7.75
N ASN A 49 -0.96 21.79 -6.91
CA ASN A 49 -0.03 21.61 -5.79
C ASN A 49 -0.10 22.74 -4.76
N LYS A 50 -1.23 23.44 -4.63
CA LYS A 50 -1.38 24.51 -3.64
C LYS A 50 -1.85 23.93 -2.30
N VAL A 51 -1.19 24.32 -1.22
CA VAL A 51 -1.57 23.89 0.14
C VAL A 51 -2.98 24.41 0.50
N LEU A 52 -3.87 23.47 0.78
CA LEU A 52 -5.24 23.74 1.26
C LEU A 52 -5.31 23.73 2.78
N PHE A 53 -4.67 22.74 3.41
CA PHE A 53 -4.67 22.58 4.86
C PHE A 53 -3.44 21.81 5.34
N VAL A 54 -3.12 21.99 6.61
CA VAL A 54 -2.29 21.08 7.41
C VAL A 54 -3.12 20.63 8.59
N GLU A 55 -3.17 19.33 8.84
CA GLU A 55 -3.88 18.75 9.96
C GLU A 55 -3.00 17.84 10.77
N LEU A 56 -2.98 18.04 12.08
CA LEU A 56 -2.45 17.06 13.04
C LEU A 56 -3.48 15.93 13.20
N ILE A 57 -3.11 14.73 12.77
CA ILE A 57 -3.93 13.52 12.84
C ILE A 57 -3.79 12.87 14.21
N GLY A 58 -2.57 12.76 14.73
CA GLY A 58 -2.34 12.15 16.04
C GLY A 58 -1.01 12.49 16.67
N LEU A 59 -0.92 12.16 17.96
CA LEU A 59 0.26 12.30 18.81
C LEU A 59 0.57 10.91 19.39
N GLY A 60 1.80 10.45 19.18
CA GLY A 60 2.30 9.18 19.64
C GLY A 60 3.32 9.35 20.75
N ALA A 61 3.37 8.37 21.66
CA ALA A 61 4.48 8.21 22.59
C ALA A 61 5.50 7.23 21.99
N HIS A 62 6.66 7.74 21.61
CA HIS A 62 7.90 7.00 21.30
C HIS A 62 7.87 5.86 20.24
N ASN A 63 6.73 5.46 19.67
CA ASN A 63 6.69 4.24 18.84
C ASN A 63 5.47 4.11 17.90
N ARG A 64 5.07 5.19 17.21
CA ARG A 64 4.01 5.30 16.18
C ARG A 64 2.77 6.08 16.61
N VAL A 65 2.26 6.88 15.68
CA VAL A 65 0.87 7.35 15.67
C VAL A 65 -0.01 6.27 15.02
N ASN A 66 -0.97 5.73 15.76
CA ASN A 66 -2.03 4.90 15.17
C ASN A 66 -2.99 5.83 14.39
N ALA A 67 -2.93 5.77 13.06
CA ALA A 67 -3.86 6.46 12.19
C ALA A 67 -4.34 5.49 11.10
N ASP A 68 -5.64 5.38 10.91
CA ASP A 68 -6.20 4.56 9.83
C ASP A 68 -6.56 5.44 8.63
N PRO A 69 -6.79 4.88 7.44
CA PRO A 69 -7.13 5.67 6.26
C PRO A 69 -8.30 6.66 6.47
N PRO A 70 -9.39 6.34 7.19
CA PRO A 70 -10.43 7.33 7.47
C PRO A 70 -9.91 8.57 8.21
N ASP A 71 -8.97 8.43 9.14
CA ASP A 71 -8.38 9.55 9.87
C ASP A 71 -7.53 10.43 8.96
N VAL A 72 -6.72 9.80 8.11
CA VAL A 72 -5.80 10.47 7.17
C VAL A 72 -6.57 11.20 6.07
N PHE A 73 -7.61 10.58 5.51
CA PHE A 73 -8.30 11.08 4.32
C PHE A 73 -9.56 11.91 4.62
N ARG A 74 -10.10 11.93 5.85
CA ARG A 74 -11.36 12.67 6.12
C ARG A 74 -11.29 14.14 5.72
N MET A 75 -10.18 14.82 6.04
CA MET A 75 -10.06 16.25 5.71
C MET A 75 -9.73 16.47 4.25
N ALA A 76 -9.07 15.51 3.60
CA ALA A 76 -8.85 15.55 2.17
C ALA A 76 -10.20 15.58 1.44
N ILE A 77 -11.11 14.67 1.82
CA ILE A 77 -12.46 14.59 1.28
C ILE A 77 -13.24 15.87 1.60
N TYR A 78 -13.26 16.30 2.88
CA TYR A 78 -14.02 17.48 3.30
C TYR A 78 -13.55 18.78 2.65
N LYS A 79 -12.26 18.89 2.31
CA LYS A 79 -11.66 20.09 1.69
C LYS A 79 -11.43 19.96 0.19
N LEU A 80 -11.89 18.86 -0.43
CA LEU A 80 -11.70 18.56 -1.85
C LEU A 80 -10.21 18.62 -2.25
N ALA A 81 -9.33 18.10 -1.40
CA ALA A 81 -7.94 17.91 -1.74
C ALA A 81 -7.82 16.75 -2.74
N SER A 82 -7.04 16.96 -3.78
CA SER A 82 -6.73 15.93 -4.77
C SER A 82 -5.51 15.11 -4.39
N GLN A 83 -4.67 15.66 -3.50
CA GLN A 83 -3.36 15.14 -3.16
C GLN A 83 -3.07 15.33 -1.67
N LEU A 84 -2.29 14.42 -1.10
CA LEU A 84 -1.80 14.45 0.26
C LEU A 84 -0.27 14.31 0.31
N ILE A 85 0.33 14.95 1.30
CA ILE A 85 1.69 14.68 1.76
C ILE A 85 1.60 14.29 3.23
N LEU A 86 2.19 13.14 3.56
CA LEU A 86 2.27 12.62 4.92
C LEU A 86 3.51 13.19 5.60
N VAL A 87 3.43 13.52 6.88
CA VAL A 87 4.57 14.08 7.62
C VAL A 87 4.56 13.55 9.04
N HIS A 88 5.66 12.99 9.52
CA HIS A 88 5.86 12.81 10.96
C HIS A 88 7.23 13.31 11.41
N ASN A 89 7.36 13.62 12.70
CA ASN A 89 8.66 13.95 13.27
C ASN A 89 9.25 12.76 14.04
N HIS A 90 10.58 12.66 14.04
CA HIS A 90 11.31 11.78 14.95
C HIS A 90 11.91 12.61 16.10
N PRO A 91 11.36 12.52 17.33
CA PRO A 91 11.91 13.21 18.50
C PRO A 91 13.36 12.82 18.82
N SER A 92 13.78 11.62 18.41
CA SER A 92 15.14 11.11 18.57
C SER A 92 16.18 11.87 17.75
N GLY A 93 15.75 12.67 16.76
CA GLY A 93 16.64 13.34 15.81
C GLY A 93 17.18 12.43 14.69
N ASN A 94 16.81 11.15 14.67
CA ASN A 94 17.24 10.22 13.62
C ASN A 94 16.30 10.30 12.42
N LEU A 95 16.82 10.56 11.23
CA LEU A 95 16.05 10.60 9.98
C LEU A 95 15.90 9.24 9.29
N LYS A 96 16.42 8.16 9.89
CA LYS A 96 16.26 6.82 9.34
C LYS A 96 14.78 6.42 9.35
N VAL A 97 14.27 6.16 8.15
CA VAL A 97 12.95 5.56 7.92
C VAL A 97 12.89 4.16 8.54
N THR A 98 11.81 3.85 9.23
CA THR A 98 11.56 2.54 9.84
C THR A 98 10.65 1.67 8.97
N ASP A 99 10.67 0.35 9.20
CA ASP A 99 9.77 -0.58 8.51
C ASP A 99 8.29 -0.25 8.77
N ALA A 100 7.98 0.33 9.92
CA ALA A 100 6.63 0.78 10.23
C ALA A 100 6.20 1.96 9.35
N ASP A 101 7.10 2.91 9.10
CA ASP A 101 6.81 4.05 8.22
C ASP A 101 6.57 3.56 6.80
N ILE A 102 7.37 2.60 6.32
CA ILE A 102 7.22 1.95 5.02
C ILE A 102 5.85 1.27 4.88
N LEU A 103 5.48 0.41 5.84
CA LEU A 103 4.20 -0.30 5.83
C LEU A 103 3.01 0.66 5.91
N PHE A 104 3.11 1.68 6.76
CA PHE A 104 2.07 2.71 6.89
C PHE A 104 1.90 3.48 5.59
N THR A 105 3.00 3.92 4.97
CA THR A 105 2.98 4.67 3.71
C THR A 105 2.38 3.86 2.58
N ASP A 106 2.73 2.58 2.47
CA ASP A 106 2.15 1.70 1.45
C ASP A 106 0.64 1.56 1.64
N HIS A 107 0.18 1.34 2.87
CA HIS A 107 -1.25 1.26 3.16
C HIS A 107 -1.99 2.55 2.76
N MET A 108 -1.42 3.72 3.07
CA MET A 108 -2.00 5.01 2.65
C MET A 108 -1.98 5.21 1.13
N LEU A 109 -0.92 4.77 0.44
CA LEU A 109 -0.86 4.84 -1.03
C LEU A 109 -2.00 4.05 -1.68
N LYS A 110 -2.31 2.85 -1.17
CA LYS A 110 -3.42 2.06 -1.71
C LYS A 110 -4.77 2.67 -1.41
N ALA A 111 -4.98 3.15 -0.18
CA ALA A 111 -6.22 3.83 0.20
C ALA A 111 -6.44 5.10 -0.65
N GLY A 112 -5.38 5.89 -0.84
CA GLY A 112 -5.41 7.08 -1.69
C GLY A 112 -5.76 6.76 -3.14
N LYS A 113 -5.19 5.68 -3.70
CA LYS A 113 -5.55 5.19 -5.04
C LYS A 113 -7.03 4.85 -5.15
N LEU A 114 -7.61 4.17 -4.14
CA LEU A 114 -9.03 3.83 -4.11
C LEU A 114 -9.92 5.08 -4.04
N LEU A 115 -9.54 6.05 -3.20
CA LEU A 115 -10.30 7.29 -3.00
C LEU A 115 -10.06 8.33 -4.10
N GLN A 116 -9.16 8.07 -5.05
CA GLN A 116 -8.68 9.03 -6.05
C GLN A 116 -8.08 10.30 -5.42
N ILE A 117 -7.41 10.13 -4.28
CA ILE A 117 -6.64 11.17 -3.58
C ILE A 117 -5.20 10.69 -3.49
N GLU A 118 -4.33 11.27 -4.30
CA GLU A 118 -2.95 10.78 -4.45
C GLU A 118 -2.08 11.12 -3.24
N VAL A 119 -1.36 10.14 -2.69
CA VAL A 119 -0.29 10.40 -1.72
C VAL A 119 1.01 10.65 -2.48
N LEU A 120 1.45 11.90 -2.49
CA LEU A 120 2.60 12.36 -3.27
C LEU A 120 3.93 11.96 -2.63
N ASP A 121 4.03 12.15 -1.31
CA ASP A 121 5.27 11.96 -0.56
C ASP A 121 4.98 11.68 0.93
N HIS A 122 6.00 11.18 1.63
CA HIS A 122 6.05 11.04 3.07
C HIS A 122 7.36 11.62 3.60
N LEU A 123 7.28 12.66 4.42
CA LEU A 123 8.43 13.30 5.06
C LEU A 123 8.59 12.83 6.49
N VAL A 124 9.83 12.51 6.86
CA VAL A 124 10.26 12.36 8.24
C VAL A 124 11.09 13.58 8.60
N ILE A 125 10.65 14.35 9.61
CA ILE A 125 11.29 15.62 9.97
C ILE A 125 11.90 15.57 11.37
N THR A 126 12.87 16.43 11.61
CA THR A 126 13.40 16.76 12.93
C THR A 126 13.33 18.28 13.12
N GLU A 127 13.80 18.77 14.27
CA GLU A 127 13.89 20.22 14.50
C GLU A 127 14.83 20.91 13.50
N THR A 128 15.80 20.20 12.93
CA THR A 128 16.90 20.80 12.14
C THR A 128 17.07 20.26 10.73
N ASP A 129 16.49 19.10 10.43
CA ASP A 129 16.64 18.45 9.11
C ASP A 129 15.45 17.53 8.77
N TYR A 130 15.41 16.97 7.56
CA TYR A 130 14.37 16.02 7.12
C TYR A 130 14.88 14.98 6.11
N THR A 131 14.07 13.94 5.91
CA THR A 131 14.16 13.06 4.75
C THR A 131 12.79 12.94 4.07
N SER A 132 12.80 12.73 2.75
CA SER A 132 11.62 12.49 1.93
C SER A 132 11.71 11.09 1.33
N PHE A 133 10.61 10.34 1.41
CA PHE A 133 10.50 9.05 0.74
C PHE A 133 10.57 9.20 -0.78
N GLY A 134 10.03 10.29 -1.32
CA GLY A 134 10.09 10.62 -2.75
C GLY A 134 11.53 10.84 -3.19
N ASP A 135 12.28 11.67 -2.47
CA ASP A 135 13.68 11.97 -2.80
C ASP A 135 14.60 10.74 -2.65
N GLN A 136 14.27 9.83 -1.72
CA GLN A 136 14.97 8.56 -1.54
C GLN A 136 14.54 7.45 -2.52
N GLY A 137 13.53 7.69 -3.37
CA GLY A 137 12.99 6.69 -4.31
C GLY A 137 12.08 5.63 -3.67
N VAL A 138 11.87 5.68 -2.36
CA VAL A 138 11.02 4.74 -1.59
C VAL A 138 9.58 4.78 -2.09
N MET A 139 9.05 5.96 -2.44
CA MET A 139 7.68 6.07 -2.98
C MET A 139 7.49 5.25 -4.26
N ASP A 140 8.48 5.21 -5.14
CA ASP A 140 8.39 4.48 -6.40
C ASP A 140 8.51 2.97 -6.21
N GLU A 141 9.29 2.54 -5.22
CA GLU A 141 9.35 1.14 -4.79
C GLU A 141 7.99 0.70 -4.22
N LEU A 142 7.39 1.49 -3.33
CA LEU A 142 6.09 1.19 -2.72
C LEU A 142 4.96 1.15 -3.74
N ARG A 143 4.92 2.10 -4.69
CA ARG A 143 3.93 2.11 -5.78
C ARG A 143 3.96 0.84 -6.62
N LYS A 144 5.15 0.25 -6.82
CA LYS A 144 5.35 -1.02 -7.53
C LYS A 144 5.14 -2.24 -6.64
N SER A 145 5.14 -2.06 -5.32
CA SER A 145 5.01 -3.15 -4.36
C SER A 145 3.58 -3.69 -4.31
N GLY A 146 3.45 -5.00 -4.03
CA GLY A 146 2.20 -5.66 -3.70
C GLY A 146 2.00 -5.86 -2.19
N LEU A 147 2.71 -5.09 -1.35
CA LEU A 147 2.73 -5.24 0.11
C LEU A 147 1.34 -5.07 0.73
N PHE A 148 0.58 -4.08 0.26
CA PHE A 148 -0.86 -4.01 0.41
C PHE A 148 -1.51 -4.11 -0.98
N GLU A 149 -2.31 -5.14 -1.19
CA GLU A 149 -3.32 -5.12 -2.23
C GLU A 149 -4.68 -5.03 -1.54
N ILE A 150 -5.51 -4.06 -1.96
CA ILE A 150 -6.92 -3.99 -1.55
C ILE A 150 -7.64 -5.12 -2.30
N MET A 151 -7.41 -6.34 -1.83
CA MET A 151 -8.03 -7.54 -2.37
C MET A 151 -9.35 -7.76 -1.65
N GLY A 152 -10.43 -7.81 -2.43
CA GLY A 152 -11.64 -8.49 -1.98
C GLY A 152 -11.41 -10.01 -1.88
N PRO A 153 -12.38 -10.76 -1.34
CA PRO A 153 -12.34 -12.23 -1.25
C PRO A 153 -12.01 -12.93 -2.58
N GLU A 154 -12.28 -12.26 -3.71
CA GLU A 154 -12.07 -12.71 -5.08
C GLU A 154 -10.64 -13.17 -5.41
N LYS A 155 -9.57 -12.59 -4.84
CA LYS A 155 -8.19 -13.07 -5.16
C LYS A 155 -7.81 -14.31 -4.35
N GLN A 156 -8.31 -14.46 -3.12
CA GLN A 156 -8.19 -15.73 -2.39
C GLN A 156 -8.93 -16.84 -3.14
N GLU A 157 -10.13 -16.54 -3.65
CA GLU A 157 -10.86 -17.43 -4.54
C GLU A 157 -10.08 -17.74 -5.82
N LEU A 158 -9.40 -16.74 -6.42
CA LEU A 158 -8.59 -16.91 -7.62
C LEU A 158 -7.33 -17.79 -7.36
N GLU A 159 -6.66 -17.60 -6.23
CA GLU A 159 -5.52 -18.44 -5.83
C GLU A 159 -5.97 -19.88 -5.54
N GLN A 160 -7.06 -20.04 -4.79
CA GLN A 160 -7.65 -21.35 -4.55
C GLN A 160 -8.08 -22.03 -5.86
N PHE A 161 -8.66 -21.27 -6.79
CA PHE A 161 -9.04 -21.75 -8.11
C PHE A 161 -7.83 -22.19 -8.95
N LYS A 162 -6.71 -21.44 -8.90
CA LYS A 162 -5.45 -21.83 -9.55
C LYS A 162 -4.92 -23.16 -9.00
N ILE A 163 -4.86 -23.28 -7.66
CA ILE A 163 -4.40 -24.49 -6.97
C ILE A 163 -5.30 -25.69 -7.33
N ASP A 164 -6.62 -25.52 -7.31
CA ASP A 164 -7.57 -26.59 -7.62
C ASP A 164 -7.49 -27.01 -9.10
N THR A 165 -7.23 -26.07 -10.00
CA THR A 165 -7.05 -26.34 -11.43
C THR A 165 -5.77 -27.13 -11.67
N GLU A 166 -4.66 -26.79 -11.01
CA GLU A 166 -3.40 -27.54 -11.09
C GLU A 166 -3.55 -28.95 -10.54
N LYS A 167 -4.21 -29.13 -9.39
CA LYS A 167 -4.52 -30.45 -8.82
C LYS A 167 -5.33 -31.31 -9.79
N LYS A 168 -6.39 -30.74 -10.40
CA LYS A 168 -7.22 -31.44 -11.40
C LYS A 168 -6.40 -31.85 -12.63
N ARG A 169 -5.46 -31.01 -13.08
CA ARG A 169 -4.54 -31.34 -14.19
C ARG A 169 -3.60 -32.48 -13.82
N ALA A 170 -2.96 -32.44 -12.65
CA ALA A 170 -2.06 -33.50 -12.20
C ALA A 170 -2.76 -34.87 -12.08
N ILE A 171 -3.96 -34.90 -11.49
CA ILE A 171 -4.78 -36.13 -11.40
C ILE A 171 -5.13 -36.65 -12.81
N LYS A 172 -5.50 -35.74 -13.72
CA LYS A 172 -5.81 -36.10 -15.11
C LYS A 172 -4.59 -36.70 -15.82
N GLU A 173 -3.40 -36.15 -15.63
CA GLU A 173 -2.16 -36.67 -16.19
C GLU A 173 -1.78 -38.05 -15.63
N GLU A 174 -1.99 -38.27 -14.33
CA GLU A 174 -1.80 -39.59 -13.71
C GLU A 174 -2.74 -40.63 -14.31
N ARG A 175 -4.03 -40.29 -14.44
CA ARG A 175 -5.03 -41.15 -15.10
C ARG A 175 -4.66 -41.45 -16.55
N ILE A 176 -4.12 -40.46 -17.28
CA ILE A 176 -3.64 -40.66 -18.66
C ILE A 176 -2.45 -41.62 -18.69
N ARG A 177 -1.49 -41.48 -17.77
CA ARG A 177 -0.35 -42.42 -17.66
C ARG A 177 -0.81 -43.84 -17.35
N PHE A 178 -1.78 -43.98 -16.45
CA PHE A 178 -2.36 -45.28 -16.11
C PHE A 178 -3.12 -45.89 -17.30
N ALA A 179 -3.94 -45.11 -18.01
CA ALA A 179 -4.64 -45.53 -19.23
C ALA A 179 -3.66 -46.01 -20.31
N LYS A 180 -2.55 -45.29 -20.55
CA LYS A 180 -1.49 -45.72 -21.49
C LYS A 180 -0.91 -47.10 -21.13
N LYS A 181 -0.64 -47.34 -19.84
CA LYS A 181 -0.13 -48.64 -19.37
C LYS A 181 -1.15 -49.76 -19.58
N MET A 182 -2.43 -49.50 -19.37
CA MET A 182 -3.49 -50.50 -19.60
C MET A 182 -3.68 -50.78 -21.10
N LYS A 183 -3.67 -49.74 -21.94
CA LYS A 183 -3.74 -49.89 -23.40
C LYS A 183 -2.58 -50.73 -23.94
N ALA A 184 -1.36 -50.49 -23.44
CA ALA A 184 -0.19 -51.30 -23.77
C ALA A 184 -0.29 -52.77 -23.31
N LYS A 185 -1.10 -53.06 -22.30
CA LYS A 185 -1.41 -54.41 -21.81
C LYS A 185 -2.59 -55.06 -22.54
N GLY A 186 -3.20 -54.38 -23.52
CA GLY A 186 -4.27 -54.94 -24.36
C GLY A 186 -5.69 -54.81 -23.77
N TYR A 187 -5.91 -53.98 -22.76
CA TYR A 187 -7.25 -53.69 -22.25
C TYR A 187 -8.05 -52.86 -23.28
N ASP A 188 -9.36 -53.13 -23.40
CA ASP A 188 -10.26 -52.41 -24.28
C ASP A 188 -10.59 -51.00 -23.75
N ASP A 189 -10.91 -50.08 -24.66
CA ASP A 189 -11.15 -48.67 -24.34
C ASP A 189 -12.35 -48.47 -23.39
N THR A 190 -13.33 -49.38 -23.40
CA THR A 190 -14.48 -49.39 -22.48
C THR A 190 -14.07 -49.70 -21.04
N THR A 191 -13.24 -50.72 -20.84
CA THR A 191 -12.67 -51.07 -19.53
C THR A 191 -11.75 -49.96 -19.01
N ILE A 192 -10.93 -49.35 -19.87
CA ILE A 192 -10.05 -48.23 -19.50
C ILE A 192 -10.87 -47.01 -19.06
N LYS A 193 -11.99 -46.72 -19.73
CA LYS A 193 -12.90 -45.63 -19.35
C LYS A 193 -13.49 -45.84 -17.96
N GLU A 194 -14.00 -47.03 -17.66
CA GLU A 194 -14.59 -47.33 -16.35
C GLU A 194 -13.58 -47.17 -15.22
N LEU A 195 -12.35 -47.66 -15.42
CA LEU A 195 -11.31 -47.65 -14.39
C LEU A 195 -10.63 -46.29 -14.19
N THR A 196 -10.54 -45.46 -15.24
CA THR A 196 -9.83 -44.16 -15.18
C THR A 196 -10.75 -42.95 -15.09
N GLY A 197 -12.03 -43.13 -15.45
CA GLY A 197 -12.99 -42.03 -15.60
C GLY A 197 -12.65 -41.05 -16.72
N LEU A 198 -11.72 -41.40 -17.63
CA LEU A 198 -11.37 -40.58 -18.80
C LEU A 198 -12.39 -40.79 -19.92
N SER A 199 -12.65 -39.73 -20.71
CA SER A 199 -13.50 -39.85 -21.90
C SER A 199 -12.85 -40.72 -22.98
N LEU A 200 -13.67 -41.45 -23.76
CA LEU A 200 -13.19 -42.25 -24.90
C LEU A 200 -12.40 -41.42 -25.92
N LYS A 201 -12.72 -40.14 -26.10
CA LYS A 201 -11.97 -39.24 -26.99
C LYS A 201 -10.52 -39.03 -26.53
N VAL A 202 -10.30 -38.95 -25.22
CA VAL A 202 -8.96 -38.85 -24.64
C VAL A 202 -8.25 -40.20 -24.76
N ILE A 203 -8.92 -41.32 -24.46
CA ILE A 203 -8.33 -42.67 -24.51
C ILE A 203 -7.98 -43.10 -25.95
N GLY A 204 -8.86 -42.84 -26.90
CA GLY A 204 -8.69 -43.17 -28.33
C GLY A 204 -7.67 -42.28 -29.05
N GLY A 205 -7.34 -41.12 -28.49
CA GLY A 205 -6.29 -40.22 -28.98
C GLY A 205 -4.90 -40.41 -28.35
N LEU A 206 -4.74 -41.39 -27.44
CA LEU A 206 -3.46 -41.84 -26.87
C LEU A 206 -2.84 -42.94 -27.72
#